data_AF-A0AB73FW18-F1
#
_entry.id   AF-A0AB73FW18-F1
#
_cell.length_a   1.000
_cell.length_b   1.000
_cell.length_c   1.000
_cell.angle_alpha   90.00
_cell.angle_beta   90.00
_cell.angle_gamma   90.00
#
_symmetry.space_group_name_H-M   'P 1'
#
loop_
_entity.id
_entity.type
_entity.pdbx_description
1 polymer ?
#
loop_
_entity_poly.entity_id
_entity_poly.type
_entity_poly.pdbx_seq_one_letter_code
_entity_poly.pdbx_strand_id
1 'polypeptide(L)'
;MKAQPINVTILAAGLVVEGTMILDHGLSVFAIANGDIISTAGLLHIGAGGIVKGQVQGELVRIDGTVEGDVHARDTLEINGRVNGNVFYCGTIRLGPHSALNGQLKRVPRELVIEASTTATPLNGATDTVALPTS
;
A
#
# COMPACT_ATOMS: atom_id res chain seq x y z
N MET A 1 16.45 -24.28 5.49
CA MET A 1 15.70 -23.10 5.03
C MET A 1 14.54 -23.60 4.18
N LYS A 2 13.31 -23.57 4.68
CA LYS A 2 12.14 -23.98 3.87
C LYS A 2 11.92 -22.90 2.81
N ALA A 3 12.01 -23.28 1.53
CA ALA A 3 11.64 -22.39 0.44
C ALA A 3 10.13 -22.11 0.55
N GLN A 4 9.77 -20.88 0.92
CA GLN A 4 8.39 -20.41 0.89
C GLN A 4 7.93 -20.46 -0.58
N PRO A 5 6.78 -21.07 -0.91
CA PRO A 5 6.28 -21.04 -2.28
C PRO A 5 6.00 -19.59 -2.68
N ILE A 6 6.64 -19.17 -3.78
CA ILE A 6 6.33 -17.90 -4.45
C ILE A 6 5.02 -18.09 -5.18
N ASN A 7 3.92 -17.76 -4.51
CA ASN A 7 2.63 -17.62 -5.17
C ASN A 7 2.67 -16.31 -5.98
N VAL A 8 2.28 -16.39 -7.24
CA VAL A 8 2.16 -15.23 -8.13
C VAL A 8 0.83 -15.33 -8.88
N THR A 9 0.04 -14.26 -8.84
CA THR A 9 -1.16 -14.11 -9.67
C THR A 9 -0.80 -13.27 -10.89
N ILE A 10 -1.32 -13.66 -12.06
CA ILE A 10 -1.09 -12.92 -13.31
C ILE A 10 -2.44 -12.57 -13.92
N LEU A 11 -2.67 -11.28 -14.16
CA LEU A 11 -3.79 -10.79 -14.95
C LEU A 11 -3.31 -10.55 -16.37
N ALA A 12 -3.67 -11.45 -17.27
CA ALA A 12 -3.24 -11.41 -18.67
C ALA A 12 -3.98 -10.34 -19.47
N ALA A 13 -3.34 -9.89 -20.56
CA ALA A 13 -3.96 -8.95 -21.49
C ALA A 13 -5.28 -9.49 -22.07
N GLY A 14 -6.24 -8.59 -22.31
CA GLY A 14 -7.60 -8.93 -22.73
C GLY A 14 -8.58 -9.17 -21.58
N LEU A 15 -8.09 -9.22 -20.33
CA LEU A 15 -8.94 -9.21 -19.14
C LEU A 15 -9.27 -7.76 -18.72
N VAL A 16 -10.50 -7.55 -18.26
CA VAL A 16 -10.92 -6.34 -17.55
C VAL A 16 -11.38 -6.78 -16.17
N VAL A 17 -10.80 -6.20 -15.12
CA VAL A 17 -11.21 -6.43 -13.74
C VAL A 17 -11.85 -5.16 -13.21
N GLU A 18 -13.02 -5.30 -12.60
CA GLU A 18 -13.71 -4.19 -11.95
C GLU A 18 -13.94 -4.52 -10.47
N GLY A 19 -13.59 -3.57 -9.60
CA GLY A 19 -13.71 -3.70 -8.14
C GLY A 19 -12.36 -3.82 -7.41
N THR A 20 -12.42 -4.14 -6.12
CA THR A 20 -11.24 -4.20 -5.24
C THR A 20 -10.61 -5.59 -5.26
N MET A 21 -9.30 -5.65 -5.51
CA MET A 21 -8.50 -6.87 -5.49
C MET A 21 -7.60 -6.87 -4.26
N ILE A 22 -7.68 -7.93 -3.45
CA ILE A 22 -6.86 -8.09 -2.25
C ILE A 22 -6.09 -9.40 -2.39
N LEU A 23 -4.77 -9.33 -2.34
CA LEU A 23 -3.87 -10.46 -2.49
C LEU A 23 -2.84 -10.50 -1.36
N ASP A 24 -2.50 -11.72 -0.98
CA ASP A 24 -1.50 -12.02 0.05
C ASP A 24 -0.10 -12.34 -0.53
N HIS A 25 0.08 -12.18 -1.84
CA HIS A 25 1.27 -12.56 -2.58
C HIS A 25 1.44 -11.69 -3.84
N GLY A 26 2.50 -11.93 -4.63
CA GLY A 26 2.84 -11.11 -5.79
C GLY A 26 1.78 -11.13 -6.90
N LEU A 27 1.62 -9.99 -7.59
CA LEU A 27 0.66 -9.80 -8.67
C LEU A 27 1.32 -9.15 -9.86
N SER A 28 1.18 -9.75 -11.05
CA SER A 28 1.55 -9.12 -12.32
C SER A 28 0.31 -8.75 -13.12
N VAL A 29 0.14 -7.46 -13.40
CA VAL A 29 -1.01 -6.91 -14.12
C VAL A 29 -0.59 -6.48 -15.53
N PHE A 30 -1.05 -7.23 -16.53
CA PHE A 30 -0.98 -6.88 -17.95
C PHE A 30 -2.38 -6.56 -18.52
N ALA A 31 -3.38 -6.50 -17.64
CA ALA A 31 -4.79 -6.30 -17.93
C ALA A 31 -5.24 -4.84 -17.67
N ILE A 32 -6.52 -4.56 -17.89
CA ILE A 32 -7.16 -3.33 -17.43
C ILE A 32 -7.79 -3.61 -16.06
N ALA A 33 -7.36 -2.89 -15.03
CA ALA A 33 -7.91 -2.99 -13.68
C ALA A 33 -8.59 -1.66 -13.31
N ASN A 34 -9.91 -1.67 -13.18
CA ASN A 34 -10.73 -0.57 -12.72
C ASN A 34 -11.10 -0.81 -11.24
N GLY A 35 -10.31 -0.27 -10.33
CA GLY A 35 -10.52 -0.39 -8.89
C GLY A 35 -9.21 -0.49 -8.13
N ASP A 36 -9.33 -0.76 -6.83
CA ASP A 36 -8.21 -0.73 -5.91
C ASP A 36 -7.49 -2.07 -5.85
N ILE A 37 -6.17 -2.05 -5.79
CA ILE A 37 -5.32 -3.23 -5.73
C ILE A 37 -4.50 -3.18 -4.45
N ILE A 38 -4.65 -4.18 -3.59
CA ILE A 38 -3.96 -4.30 -2.33
C ILE A 38 -3.18 -5.60 -2.32
N SER A 39 -1.85 -5.50 -2.37
CA SER A 39 -0.93 -6.63 -2.26
C SER A 39 -0.18 -6.55 -0.93
N THR A 40 -0.41 -7.48 -0.02
CA THR A 40 0.23 -7.42 1.31
C THR A 40 1.68 -7.91 1.31
N ALA A 41 2.05 -8.74 0.34
CA ALA A 41 3.41 -9.26 0.18
C ALA A 41 3.73 -9.49 -1.31
N GLY A 42 5.01 -9.68 -1.61
CA GLY A 42 5.49 -10.00 -2.95
C GLY A 42 5.64 -8.78 -3.87
N LEU A 43 5.94 -9.07 -5.13
CA LEU A 43 6.12 -8.06 -6.18
C LEU A 43 4.76 -7.74 -6.82
N LEU A 44 4.35 -6.48 -6.73
CA LEU A 44 3.25 -5.91 -7.48
C LEU A 44 3.80 -5.26 -8.75
N HIS A 45 3.66 -5.95 -9.87
CA HIS A 45 4.19 -5.55 -11.16
C HIS A 45 3.08 -5.14 -12.11
N ILE A 46 3.10 -3.89 -12.56
CA ILE A 46 2.21 -3.40 -13.62
C ILE A 46 3.01 -3.44 -14.90
N GLY A 47 2.76 -4.47 -15.71
CA GLY A 47 3.48 -4.73 -16.94
C GLY A 47 3.19 -3.71 -18.04
N ALA A 48 4.01 -3.70 -19.07
CA ALA A 48 3.80 -2.85 -20.25
C ALA A 48 2.44 -3.16 -20.88
N GLY A 49 1.64 -2.12 -21.15
CA GLY A 49 0.27 -2.25 -21.66
C GLY A 49 -0.81 -2.48 -20.57
N GLY A 50 -0.42 -2.80 -19.34
CA GLY A 50 -1.34 -2.82 -18.19
C GLY A 50 -1.78 -1.40 -17.83
N ILE A 51 -3.09 -1.25 -17.57
CA ILE A 51 -3.69 0.01 -17.15
C ILE A 51 -4.41 -0.22 -15.82
N VAL A 52 -4.01 0.52 -14.79
CA VAL A 52 -4.67 0.47 -13.48
C VAL A 52 -5.30 1.82 -13.20
N LYS A 53 -6.60 1.82 -12.91
CA LYS A 53 -7.39 2.99 -12.52
C LYS A 53 -7.90 2.80 -11.11
N GLY A 54 -7.25 3.42 -10.13
CA GLY A 54 -7.56 3.25 -8.72
C GLY A 54 -6.33 3.29 -7.83
N GLN A 55 -6.52 2.92 -6.56
CA GLN A 55 -5.46 2.90 -5.57
C GLN A 55 -4.59 1.64 -5.71
N VAL A 56 -3.28 1.79 -5.68
CA VAL A 56 -2.34 0.66 -5.79
C VAL A 56 -1.48 0.59 -4.54
N GLN A 57 -1.62 -0.46 -3.75
CA GLN A 57 -0.86 -0.66 -2.52
C GLN A 57 -0.04 -1.95 -2.57
N GLY A 58 1.26 -1.85 -2.28
CA GLY A 58 2.17 -2.99 -2.29
C GLY A 58 3.43 -2.78 -1.47
N GLU A 59 4.14 -3.88 -1.18
CA GLU A 59 5.46 -3.82 -0.54
C GLU A 59 6.56 -3.46 -1.55
N LEU A 60 6.67 -4.26 -2.61
CA LEU A 60 7.52 -4.02 -3.77
C LEU A 60 6.63 -3.66 -4.96
N VAL A 61 6.67 -2.42 -5.43
CA VAL A 61 5.84 -1.95 -6.54
C VAL A 61 6.73 -1.63 -7.73
N ARG A 62 6.45 -2.26 -8.87
CA ARG A 62 7.13 -2.01 -10.15
C ARG A 62 6.10 -1.60 -11.20
N ILE A 63 6.28 -0.42 -11.80
CA ILE A 63 5.35 0.14 -12.78
C ILE A 63 6.07 0.32 -14.11
N ASP A 64 5.83 -0.58 -15.06
CA ASP A 64 6.24 -0.43 -16.47
C ASP A 64 5.07 0.05 -17.37
N GLY A 65 3.82 -0.14 -16.92
CA GLY A 65 2.60 0.28 -17.63
C GLY A 65 2.11 1.69 -17.31
N THR A 66 0.78 1.86 -17.28
CA THR A 66 0.12 3.13 -16.93
C THR A 66 -0.72 2.98 -15.67
N VAL A 67 -0.57 3.91 -14.73
CA VAL A 67 -1.38 3.99 -13.51
C VAL A 67 -2.05 5.34 -13.41
N GLU A 68 -3.36 5.34 -13.22
CA GLU A 68 -4.18 6.52 -12.95
C GLU A 68 -4.80 6.38 -11.56
N GLY A 69 -4.19 7.03 -10.58
CA GLY A 69 -4.57 6.91 -9.17
C GLY A 69 -3.38 6.97 -8.23
N ASP A 70 -3.64 6.85 -6.92
CA ASP A 70 -2.57 6.96 -5.93
C ASP A 70 -1.85 5.62 -5.72
N VAL A 71 -0.54 5.70 -5.51
CA VAL A 71 0.34 4.53 -5.34
C VAL A 71 0.98 4.58 -3.97
N HIS A 72 0.85 3.49 -3.22
CA HIS A 72 1.42 3.29 -1.91
C HIS A 72 2.44 2.15 -1.93
N ALA A 73 3.73 2.50 -1.83
CA ALA A 73 4.82 1.54 -1.78
C ALA A 73 5.46 1.50 -0.39
N ARG A 74 5.42 0.35 0.27
CA ARG A 74 5.92 0.23 1.66
C ARG A 74 7.43 0.06 1.76
N ASP A 75 8.08 -0.53 0.75
CA ASP A 75 9.52 -0.84 0.82
C ASP A 75 10.28 -0.30 -0.39
N THR A 76 10.03 -0.83 -1.58
CA THR A 76 10.70 -0.38 -2.81
C THR A 76 9.70 -0.02 -3.89
N LEU A 77 9.90 1.14 -4.51
CA LEU A 77 9.12 1.62 -5.64
C LEU A 77 10.02 1.77 -6.86
N GLU A 78 9.67 1.10 -7.95
CA GLU A 78 10.32 1.25 -9.24
C GLU A 78 9.31 1.72 -10.29
N ILE A 79 9.59 2.87 -10.92
CA ILE A 79 8.75 3.43 -11.97
C ILE A 79 9.56 3.49 -13.25
N ASN A 80 9.13 2.77 -14.29
CA ASN A 80 9.65 2.83 -15.65
C ASN A 80 8.59 3.35 -16.66
N GLY A 81 7.31 3.28 -16.30
CA GLY A 81 6.17 3.70 -17.12
C GLY A 81 5.58 5.06 -16.75
N ARG A 82 4.26 5.20 -16.87
CA ARG A 82 3.52 6.45 -16.60
C ARG A 82 2.66 6.34 -15.35
N VAL A 83 2.76 7.31 -14.45
CA VAL A 83 1.92 7.40 -13.24
C VAL A 83 1.27 8.78 -13.21
N ASN A 84 -0.06 8.81 -13.22
CA ASN A 84 -0.89 10.01 -13.06
C ASN A 84 -1.60 9.92 -11.71
N GLY A 85 -1.03 10.51 -10.67
CA GLY A 85 -1.58 10.46 -9.30
C GLY A 85 -0.53 10.70 -8.22
N ASN A 86 -0.92 10.63 -6.95
CA ASN A 86 0.01 10.83 -5.85
C ASN A 86 0.73 9.53 -5.51
N VAL A 87 2.02 9.64 -5.21
CA VAL A 87 2.85 8.49 -4.89
C VAL A 87 3.39 8.65 -3.48
N PHE A 88 3.04 7.70 -2.62
CA PHE A 88 3.47 7.61 -1.25
C PHE A 88 4.45 6.44 -1.10
N TYR A 89 5.68 6.73 -0.69
CA TYR A 89 6.71 5.70 -0.52
C TYR A 89 7.45 5.83 0.81
N CYS A 90 7.87 4.72 1.41
CA CYS A 90 8.62 4.75 2.67
C CYS A 90 10.13 4.52 2.50
N GLY A 91 10.50 3.57 1.64
CA GLY A 91 11.88 3.14 1.47
C GLY A 91 12.55 3.74 0.24
N THR A 92 13.04 2.88 -0.64
CA THR A 92 13.86 3.30 -1.79
C THR A 92 12.99 3.51 -3.02
N ILE A 93 13.26 4.58 -3.75
CA ILE A 93 12.62 4.87 -5.02
C ILE A 93 13.65 4.77 -6.15
N ARG A 94 13.27 4.11 -7.24
CA ARG A 94 14.04 4.00 -8.48
C ARG A 94 13.18 4.48 -9.64
N LEU A 95 13.64 5.52 -10.34
CA LEU A 95 13.03 5.98 -11.57
C LEU A 95 13.88 5.51 -12.74
N GLY A 96 13.23 4.85 -13.70
CA GLY A 96 13.82 4.47 -14.97
C GLY A 96 13.91 5.65 -15.95
N PRO A 97 14.70 5.49 -17.03
CA PRO A 97 14.94 6.55 -18.01
C PRO A 97 13.70 7.01 -18.78
N HIS A 98 12.65 6.17 -18.85
CA HIS A 98 11.39 6.47 -19.55
C HIS A 98 10.22 6.76 -18.59
N SER A 99 10.51 6.94 -17.30
CA SER A 99 9.49 7.19 -16.30
C SER A 99 8.87 8.58 -16.46
N ALA A 100 7.54 8.63 -16.41
CA ALA A 100 6.79 9.89 -16.35
C ALA A 100 5.85 9.84 -15.15
N LEU A 101 6.12 10.68 -14.15
CA LEU A 101 5.26 10.85 -12.98
C LEU A 101 4.61 12.22 -13.05
N ASN A 102 3.28 12.24 -13.16
CA ASN A 102 2.45 13.44 -13.06
C ASN A 102 1.65 13.39 -11.77
N GLY A 103 2.10 14.13 -10.76
CA GLY A 103 1.44 14.19 -9.47
C GLY A 103 2.42 14.54 -8.35
N GLN A 104 2.00 14.31 -7.10
CA GLN A 104 2.85 14.58 -5.93
C GLN A 104 3.59 13.31 -5.51
N LEU A 105 4.90 13.42 -5.34
CA LEU A 105 5.72 12.39 -4.71
C LEU A 105 5.90 12.76 -3.23
N LYS A 106 5.38 11.94 -2.31
CA LYS A 106 5.50 12.13 -0.86
C LYS A 106 6.20 10.94 -0.23
N ARG A 107 7.25 11.23 0.53
CA ARG A 107 7.87 10.22 1.38
C ARG A 107 7.11 10.13 2.69
N VAL A 108 6.62 8.96 3.05
CA VAL A 108 5.94 8.70 4.32
C VAL A 108 6.81 7.79 5.18
N PRO A 109 6.98 8.04 6.48
CA PRO A 109 7.69 7.09 7.35
C PRO A 109 6.93 5.75 7.39
N ARG A 110 7.65 4.64 7.60
CA ARG A 110 7.09 3.28 7.72
C ARG A 110 6.36 3.08 9.06
N GLU A 111 5.58 4.06 9.49
CA GLU A 111 4.84 4.00 10.75
C GLU A 111 3.70 2.99 10.60
N LEU A 112 3.77 1.93 11.40
CA LEU A 112 2.76 0.89 11.55
C LEU A 112 1.47 1.50 12.09
N VAL A 113 0.51 1.84 11.24
CA VAL A 113 -0.86 2.09 11.73
C VAL A 113 -1.65 0.79 11.66
N ILE A 114 -1.49 -0.02 12.70
CA ILE A 114 -2.63 -0.68 13.34
C ILE A 114 -2.64 -0.20 14.80
N GLU A 115 -2.83 1.10 15.02
CA GLU A 115 -3.44 1.54 16.27
C GLU A 115 -4.94 1.30 16.10
N ALA A 116 -5.34 0.05 16.36
CA ALA A 116 -6.68 -0.19 16.86
C ALA A 116 -6.86 0.78 18.05
N SER A 117 -7.79 1.71 17.92
CA SER A 117 -8.20 2.62 18.98
C SER A 117 -8.92 1.78 20.04
N THR A 118 -8.17 1.00 20.81
CA THR A 118 -8.66 0.51 22.10
C THR A 118 -8.46 1.65 23.08
N THR A 119 -9.45 2.55 23.11
CA THR A 119 -9.66 3.44 24.25
C THR A 119 -10.02 2.56 25.46
N ALA A 120 -9.01 1.99 26.11
CA ALA A 120 -9.14 1.47 27.47
C ALA A 120 -8.66 2.57 28.40
N THR A 121 -9.60 3.36 28.89
CA THR A 121 -9.40 4.36 29.94
C THR A 121 -8.89 3.68 31.21
N PRO A 122 -7.70 4.00 31.74
CA PRO A 122 -7.33 3.58 33.08
C PRO A 122 -8.10 4.45 34.10
N LEU A 123 -9.09 3.86 34.77
CA LEU A 123 -9.67 4.42 35.98
C LEU A 123 -8.63 4.29 37.11
N ASN A 124 -7.92 5.37 37.43
CA ASN A 124 -7.32 5.52 38.75
C ASN A 124 -7.20 7.00 39.15
N GLY A 125 -8.05 7.42 40.10
CA GLY A 125 -7.96 8.69 40.80
C GLY A 125 -8.11 8.42 42.29
N ALA A 126 -7.00 8.50 43.01
CA ALA A 126 -6.90 8.29 44.44
C ALA A 126 -7.38 9.54 45.22
N THR A 127 -8.12 9.27 46.30
CA THR A 127 -8.07 9.94 47.62
C THR A 127 -8.18 11.47 47.70
N ASP A 128 -9.31 11.99 48.22
CA ASP A 128 -9.26 13.00 49.29
C ASP A 128 -10.61 13.15 50.04
N THR A 129 -10.66 12.76 51.32
CA THR A 129 -11.64 13.34 52.26
C THR A 129 -11.03 13.32 53.67
N VAL A 130 -10.50 14.47 54.05
CA VAL A 130 -9.96 14.76 55.39
C VAL A 130 -11.10 15.05 56.38
N ALA A 131 -11.12 14.25 57.46
CA ALA A 131 -11.49 14.50 58.87
C ALA A 131 -12.69 15.37 59.30
N LEU A 132 -13.48 14.86 60.28
CA LEU A 132 -13.73 15.52 61.58
C LEU A 132 -14.17 14.46 62.65
N PRO A 133 -13.92 14.68 63.96
CA PRO A 133 -13.81 13.66 64.99
C PRO A 133 -15.10 13.40 65.79
N THR A 134 -15.00 12.35 66.62
CA THR A 134 -15.90 11.81 67.65
C THR A 134 -16.77 12.79 68.44
N SER A 135 -18.00 12.34 68.75
CA SER A 135 -18.60 12.35 70.10
C SER A 135 -19.55 11.17 70.24
#